data_AF-A0A9Q0QVL7-F1
#
_entry.id   AF-A0A9Q0QVL7-F1
#
_cell.length_a   1.000
_cell.length_b   1.000
_cell.length_c   1.000
_cell.angle_alpha   90.00
_cell.angle_beta   90.00
_cell.angle_gamma   90.00
#
_symmetry.space_group_name_H-M   'P 1'
#
loop_
_entity.id
_entity.type
_entity.pdbx_description
1 polymer ?
#
loop_
_entity_poly.entity_id
_entity_poly.type
_entity_poly.pdbx_seq_one_letter_code
_entity_poly.pdbx_strand_id
1 'polypeptide(L)'
;MGKVKEGALTLWMEILKDVAYDVLDEFSFENMRQRMYFQKRLMKKVFNFFSWSYPLAFHVKMAHKNKEIDGMLSKPVRDMKMFIFLEGHVNDHLVSKMHRETDAHIDDSEFVGREKEKLILTSMLIGLNNQEILLLIPIVGIGGLGKMIL
;
A
#
# COMPACT_ATOMS: atom_id res chain seq x y z
N MET A 1 -3.94 -10.48 -25.99
CA MET A 1 -4.23 -11.23 -24.76
C MET A 1 -3.90 -10.47 -23.47
N GLY A 2 -2.78 -9.73 -23.36
CA GLY A 2 -2.36 -9.05 -22.11
C GLY A 2 -3.29 -7.95 -21.58
N LYS A 3 -3.82 -7.07 -22.44
CA LYS A 3 -4.69 -5.95 -22.02
C LYS A 3 -6.03 -6.36 -21.39
N VAL A 4 -6.57 -7.52 -21.78
CA VAL A 4 -7.81 -8.05 -21.20
C VAL A 4 -7.57 -8.61 -19.79
N LYS A 5 -6.38 -9.19 -19.54
CA LYS A 5 -5.97 -9.68 -18.21
C LYS A 5 -5.81 -8.51 -17.21
N GLU A 6 -5.20 -7.41 -17.64
CA GLU A 6 -5.03 -6.21 -16.80
C GLU A 6 -6.38 -5.54 -16.47
N GLY A 7 -7.27 -5.41 -17.45
CA GLY A 7 -8.62 -4.84 -17.21
C GLY A 7 -9.44 -5.64 -16.21
N ALA A 8 -9.40 -6.98 -16.30
CA ALA A 8 -10.09 -7.86 -15.36
C ALA A 8 -9.49 -7.79 -13.94
N LEU A 9 -8.16 -7.67 -13.80
CA LEU A 9 -7.49 -7.50 -12.52
C LEU A 9 -7.81 -6.15 -11.88
N THR A 10 -7.82 -5.06 -12.65
CA THR A 10 -8.16 -3.72 -12.15
C THR A 10 -9.59 -3.66 -11.65
N LEU A 11 -10.55 -4.16 -12.44
CA LEU A 11 -11.96 -4.24 -12.05
C LEU A 11 -12.14 -5.10 -10.79
N TRP A 12 -11.40 -6.20 -10.67
CA TRP A 12 -11.41 -7.04 -9.48
C TRP A 12 -10.86 -6.32 -8.25
N MET A 13 -9.78 -5.57 -8.39
CA MET A 13 -9.22 -4.76 -7.30
C MET A 13 -10.15 -3.62 -6.87
N GLU A 14 -10.87 -2.99 -7.80
CA GLU A 14 -11.87 -1.96 -7.49
C GLU A 14 -13.03 -2.55 -6.67
N ILE A 15 -13.60 -3.66 -7.13
CA ILE A 15 -14.67 -4.35 -6.40
C ILE A 15 -14.21 -4.76 -4.99
N LEU A 16 -12.99 -5.30 -4.86
CA LEU A 16 -12.46 -5.70 -3.56
C LEU A 16 -12.30 -4.49 -2.62
N LYS A 17 -11.84 -3.35 -3.14
CA LYS A 17 -11.70 -2.11 -2.35
C LYS A 17 -13.06 -1.61 -1.88
N ASP A 18 -14.04 -1.52 -2.77
CA ASP A 18 -15.38 -1.02 -2.45
C ASP A 18 -16.03 -1.86 -1.35
N VAL A 19 -15.95 -3.19 -1.48
CA VAL A 19 -16.45 -4.14 -0.51
C VAL A 19 -15.72 -4.02 0.84
N ALA A 20 -14.40 -3.84 0.82
CA ALA A 20 -13.61 -3.68 2.05
C ALA A 20 -13.99 -2.41 2.80
N TYR A 21 -14.21 -1.30 2.08
CA TYR A 21 -14.67 -0.05 2.68
C TYR A 21 -16.09 -0.15 3.24
N ASP A 22 -17.03 -0.79 2.53
CA ASP A 22 -18.39 -1.01 3.03
C ASP A 22 -18.42 -1.80 4.35
N VAL A 23 -17.60 -2.85 4.46
CA VAL A 23 -17.47 -3.63 5.71
C VAL A 23 -16.84 -2.80 6.83
N LEU A 24 -15.81 -2.02 6.52
CA LEU A 24 -15.10 -1.20 7.50
C LEU A 24 -15.99 -0.08 8.05
N ASP A 25 -16.77 0.57 7.17
CA ASP A 25 -17.71 1.62 7.54
C ASP A 25 -18.82 1.09 8.45
N GLU A 26 -19.36 -0.09 8.14
CA GLU A 26 -20.39 -0.71 8.97
C GLU A 26 -19.86 -1.11 10.36
N PHE A 27 -18.64 -1.64 10.44
CA PHE A 27 -17.98 -1.92 11.71
C PHE A 27 -17.71 -0.64 12.52
N SER A 28 -17.29 0.43 11.84
CA SER A 28 -17.04 1.73 12.45
C SER A 28 -18.33 2.36 12.99
N PHE A 29 -19.41 2.27 12.23
CA PHE A 29 -20.74 2.71 12.65
C PHE A 29 -21.24 1.93 13.87
N GLU A 30 -21.10 0.60 13.87
CA GLU A 30 -21.52 -0.24 15.00
C GLU A 30 -20.68 0.06 16.25
N ASN A 31 -19.36 0.23 16.11
CA ASN A 31 -18.48 0.62 17.21
C ASN A 31 -18.90 1.96 17.83
N MET A 32 -19.18 2.96 16.99
CA MET A 32 -19.66 4.26 17.45
C MET A 32 -21.00 4.12 18.19
N ARG A 33 -21.92 3.32 17.64
CA ARG A 33 -23.22 3.02 18.27
C ARG A 33 -23.05 2.34 19.62
N GLN A 34 -22.24 1.29 19.71
CA GLN A 34 -21.98 0.57 20.96
C GLN A 34 -21.42 1.51 22.03
N ARG A 35 -20.52 2.42 21.67
CA ARG A 35 -20.03 3.47 22.59
C ARG A 35 -21.15 4.38 23.08
N MET A 36 -22.03 4.85 22.19
CA MET A 36 -23.19 5.66 22.56
C MET A 36 -24.18 4.89 23.46
N TYR A 37 -24.45 3.62 23.16
CA TYR A 37 -25.31 2.77 23.99
C TYR A 37 -24.66 2.50 25.35
N PHE A 38 -23.36 2.24 25.41
CA PHE A 38 -22.63 2.05 26.67
C PHE A 38 -22.67 3.32 27.53
N GLN A 39 -22.43 4.49 26.95
CA GLN A 39 -22.56 5.77 27.65
C GLN A 39 -24.00 6.03 28.14
N LYS A 40 -25.01 5.76 27.31
CA LYS A 40 -26.43 5.85 27.70
C LYS A 40 -26.83 4.81 28.76
N ARG A 41 -26.21 3.63 28.77
CA ARG A 41 -26.43 2.55 29.75
C ARG A 41 -25.82 2.87 31.11
N LEU A 42 -24.65 3.52 31.14
CA LEU A 42 -24.07 4.04 32.38
C LEU A 42 -25.00 5.08 33.05
N MET A 43 -25.73 5.86 32.25
CA MET A 43 -26.75 6.81 32.73
C MET A 43 -28.10 6.16 33.12
N LYS A 44 -28.38 4.92 32.66
CA LYS A 44 -29.68 4.22 32.82
C LYS A 44 -29.57 2.91 33.63
N LYS A 45 -28.68 2.84 34.63
CA LYS A 45 -28.43 1.63 35.44
C LYS A 45 -29.63 1.09 36.26
N VAL A 46 -30.86 1.55 36.01
CA VAL A 46 -32.07 1.16 36.79
C VAL A 46 -33.12 0.39 35.97
N PHE A 47 -33.14 0.44 34.64
CA PHE A 47 -34.15 -0.33 33.89
C PHE A 47 -33.60 -0.91 32.59
N ASN A 48 -33.78 -2.23 32.44
CA ASN A 48 -33.93 -2.99 31.20
C ASN A 48 -32.68 -3.65 30.59
N PHE A 49 -32.54 -4.94 30.94
CA PHE A 49 -31.68 -6.00 30.40
C PHE A 49 -31.95 -6.40 28.93
N PHE A 50 -32.62 -5.59 28.12
CA PHE A 50 -33.13 -5.99 26.80
C PHE A 50 -32.15 -5.79 25.60
N SER A 51 -30.83 -5.82 25.82
CA SER A 51 -29.84 -5.59 24.74
C SER A 51 -29.03 -6.84 24.31
N TRP A 52 -29.26 -8.02 24.90
CA TRP A 52 -28.40 -9.19 24.66
C TRP A 52 -28.51 -9.77 23.24
N SER A 53 -29.65 -9.61 22.57
CA SER A 53 -29.91 -10.21 21.25
C SER A 53 -29.38 -9.40 20.06
N TYR A 54 -29.07 -8.11 20.24
CA TYR A 54 -28.62 -7.24 19.14
C TYR A 54 -27.18 -7.47 18.68
N PRO A 55 -26.19 -7.73 19.56
CA PRO A 55 -24.85 -8.12 19.14
C PRO A 55 -24.86 -9.34 18.22
N LEU A 56 -25.72 -10.31 18.52
CA LEU A 56 -25.87 -11.53 17.72
C LEU A 56 -26.40 -11.22 16.31
N ALA A 57 -27.40 -10.34 16.20
CA ALA A 57 -27.95 -9.92 14.91
C ALA A 57 -26.91 -9.20 14.03
N PHE A 58 -26.06 -8.35 14.63
CA PHE A 58 -24.94 -7.72 13.93
C PHE A 58 -23.93 -8.77 13.42
N HIS A 59 -23.52 -9.71 14.27
CA HIS A 59 -22.59 -10.77 13.86
C HIS A 59 -23.16 -11.66 12.74
N VAL A 60 -24.46 -11.99 12.79
CA VAL A 60 -25.13 -12.74 11.71
C VAL A 60 -25.13 -11.92 10.41
N LYS A 61 -25.42 -10.62 10.47
CA LYS A 61 -25.35 -9.73 9.30
C LYS A 61 -23.95 -9.69 8.69
N MET A 62 -22.92 -9.54 9.54
CA MET A 62 -21.51 -9.56 9.10
C MET A 62 -21.11 -10.92 8.50
N ALA A 63 -21.58 -12.03 9.06
CA ALA A 63 -21.30 -13.36 8.53
C ALA A 63 -21.91 -13.57 7.13
N HIS A 64 -23.12 -13.06 6.91
CA HIS A 64 -23.74 -13.08 5.58
C HIS A 64 -22.96 -12.24 4.57
N LYS A 65 -22.53 -11.04 4.94
CA LYS A 65 -21.65 -10.21 4.09
C LYS A 65 -20.36 -10.93 3.77
N ASN A 66 -19.68 -11.50 4.77
CA ASN A 66 -18.44 -12.25 4.54
C ASN A 66 -18.61 -13.44 3.58
N LYS A 67 -19.77 -14.11 3.62
CA LYS A 67 -20.12 -15.17 2.67
C LYS A 67 -20.35 -14.65 1.25
N GLU A 68 -20.94 -13.46 1.11
CA GLU A 68 -21.10 -12.79 -0.19
C GLU A 68 -19.75 -12.42 -0.80
N ILE A 69 -18.83 -11.89 0.02
CA ILE A 69 -17.46 -11.58 -0.37
C ILE A 69 -16.74 -12.85 -0.84
N ASP A 70 -16.82 -13.94 -0.07
CA ASP A 70 -16.25 -15.23 -0.47
C ASP A 70 -16.86 -15.75 -1.80
N GLY A 71 -18.16 -15.53 -2.01
CA GLY A 71 -18.83 -15.81 -3.28
C GLY A 71 -18.36 -14.95 -4.46
N MET A 72 -18.06 -13.67 -4.21
CA MET A 72 -17.51 -12.75 -5.21
C MET A 72 -16.04 -13.06 -5.52
N LEU A 73 -15.26 -13.49 -4.53
CA LEU A 73 -13.85 -13.86 -4.69
C LEU A 73 -13.68 -15.24 -5.34
N SER A 74 -14.54 -16.20 -5.02
CA SER A 74 -14.44 -17.57 -5.55
C SER A 74 -14.70 -17.66 -7.07
N LYS A 75 -15.48 -16.74 -7.66
CA LYS A 75 -15.77 -16.72 -9.11
C LYS A 75 -14.51 -16.38 -9.93
N PRO A 76 -13.82 -15.23 -9.74
CA PRO A 76 -12.59 -14.92 -10.46
C PRO A 76 -11.41 -15.78 -10.05
N VAL A 77 -11.33 -16.24 -8.80
CA VAL A 77 -10.22 -17.10 -8.32
C VAL A 77 -10.26 -18.49 -8.96
N ARG A 78 -11.44 -19.05 -9.25
CA ARG A 78 -11.54 -20.31 -10.03
C ARG A 78 -11.03 -20.12 -11.45
N ASP A 79 -11.43 -19.03 -12.10
CA ASP A 79 -10.98 -18.71 -13.46
C ASP A 79 -9.46 -18.46 -13.46
N MET A 80 -8.96 -17.64 -12.54
CA MET A 80 -7.54 -17.30 -12.41
C MET A 80 -6.66 -18.49 -12.00
N LYS A 81 -7.11 -19.37 -11.09
CA LYS A 81 -6.39 -20.61 -10.75
C LYS A 81 -6.32 -21.57 -11.93
N MET A 82 -7.37 -21.66 -12.75
CA MET A 82 -7.35 -22.46 -13.97
C MET A 82 -6.35 -21.89 -14.99
N PHE A 83 -6.23 -20.56 -15.10
CA PHE A 83 -5.23 -19.90 -15.93
C PHE A 83 -3.78 -20.07 -15.40
N ILE A 84 -3.55 -19.90 -14.09
CA ILE A 84 -2.22 -20.08 -13.47
C ILE A 84 -1.73 -21.52 -13.60
N PHE A 85 -2.63 -22.51 -13.45
CA PHE A 85 -2.29 -23.93 -13.59
C PHE A 85 -1.98 -24.33 -15.05
N LEU A 86 -2.61 -23.68 -16.03
CA LEU A 86 -2.30 -23.87 -17.46
C LEU A 86 -1.00 -23.17 -17.90
N GLU A 87 -0.55 -22.14 -17.18
CA GLU A 87 0.67 -21.36 -17.45
C GLU A 87 1.83 -21.79 -16.53
N GLY A 88 1.82 -23.05 -16.07
CA GLY A 88 2.82 -23.64 -15.20
C GLY A 88 4.17 -23.90 -15.87
N HIS A 89 4.83 -22.88 -16.44
CA HIS A 89 6.28 -22.91 -16.71
C HIS A 89 6.92 -21.58 -17.17
N VAL A 90 6.50 -20.40 -16.67
CA VAL A 90 7.23 -19.16 -16.99
C VAL A 90 7.61 -18.36 -15.75
N ASN A 91 8.83 -18.66 -15.30
CA ASN A 91 9.77 -17.79 -14.60
C ASN A 91 9.42 -17.32 -13.17
N ASP A 92 9.82 -18.18 -12.22
CA ASP A 92 10.25 -17.82 -10.86
C ASP A 92 11.44 -16.81 -10.84
N HIS A 93 11.97 -16.44 -12.01
CA HIS A 93 13.07 -15.48 -12.17
C HIS A 93 12.67 -14.00 -12.12
N LEU A 94 11.37 -13.66 -12.12
CA LEU A 94 10.96 -12.24 -12.16
C LEU A 94 11.07 -11.50 -10.81
N VAL A 95 11.13 -12.22 -9.69
CA VAL A 95 11.26 -11.59 -8.36
C VAL A 95 12.69 -11.03 -8.12
N SER A 96 13.69 -11.50 -8.88
CA SER A 96 15.07 -11.03 -8.77
C SER A 96 15.35 -9.66 -9.41
N LYS A 97 14.40 -9.07 -10.16
CA LYS A 97 14.62 -7.81 -10.90
C LYS A 97 14.25 -6.55 -10.12
N MET A 98 14.04 -6.66 -8.80
CA MET A 98 13.54 -5.55 -7.98
C MET A 98 14.65 -4.61 -7.46
N HIS A 99 15.92 -4.85 -7.79
CA HIS A 99 16.96 -3.83 -7.60
C HIS A 99 17.10 -3.00 -8.87
N ARG A 100 16.69 -1.72 -8.78
CA ARG A 100 17.16 -0.72 -9.73
C ARG A 100 18.63 -0.47 -9.42
N GLU A 101 19.51 -1.10 -10.18
CA GLU A 101 20.93 -0.81 -10.12
C GLU A 101 21.19 0.57 -10.74
N THR A 102 22.08 1.32 -10.10
CA THR A 102 22.54 2.63 -10.57
C THR A 102 24.01 2.48 -10.95
N ASP A 103 24.33 2.68 -12.22
CA ASP A 103 25.71 2.76 -12.69
C ASP A 103 26.22 4.20 -12.52
N ALA A 104 27.49 4.35 -12.16
CA ALA A 104 28.17 5.63 -11.98
C ALA A 104 28.76 6.17 -13.30
N HIS A 105 28.70 5.40 -14.39
CA HIS A 105 29.15 5.85 -15.69
C HIS A 105 28.19 6.88 -16.29
N ILE A 106 28.64 8.13 -16.41
CA ILE A 106 27.85 9.27 -16.87
C ILE A 106 28.68 10.09 -17.86
N ASP A 107 28.08 10.50 -18.97
CA ASP A 107 28.68 11.44 -19.93
C ASP A 107 28.46 12.88 -19.43
N ASP A 108 29.55 13.56 -19.07
CA ASP A 108 29.54 14.95 -18.58
C ASP A 108 28.94 15.94 -19.60
N SER A 109 28.83 15.57 -20.88
CA SER A 109 28.28 16.44 -21.93
C SER A 109 26.75 16.54 -21.95
N GLU A 110 26.04 15.63 -21.27
CA GLU A 110 24.57 15.56 -21.27
C GLU A 110 23.92 16.49 -20.22
N PHE A 111 24.70 17.05 -19.29
CA PHE A 111 24.19 17.80 -18.15
C PHE A 111 24.77 19.22 -18.08
N VAL A 112 23.89 20.23 -18.09
CA VAL A 112 24.26 21.64 -18.03
C VAL A 112 23.61 22.29 -16.81
N GLY A 113 24.29 23.23 -16.16
CA GLY A 113 23.73 24.06 -15.08
C GLY A 113 23.96 23.53 -13.66
N ARG A 114 24.85 22.54 -13.47
CA ARG A 114 25.23 21.98 -12.15
C ARG A 114 26.62 22.35 -11.66
N GLU A 115 27.27 23.27 -12.37
CA GLU A 115 28.62 23.75 -12.06
C GLU A 115 28.70 24.36 -10.65
N LYS A 116 27.64 25.02 -10.18
CA LYS A 116 27.61 25.63 -8.84
C LYS A 116 27.58 24.57 -7.74
N GLU A 117 26.72 23.58 -7.87
CA GLU A 117 26.60 22.49 -6.90
C GLU A 117 27.89 21.65 -6.86
N LYS A 118 28.52 21.40 -8.02
CA LYS A 118 29.83 20.72 -8.11
C LYS A 118 30.93 21.52 -7.38
N LEU A 119 30.97 22.84 -7.55
CA LEU A 119 31.91 23.71 -6.85
C LEU A 119 31.68 23.71 -5.32
N ILE A 120 30.43 23.72 -4.89
CA ILE A 120 30.09 23.68 -3.46
C ILE A 120 30.55 22.35 -2.85
N LEU A 121 30.21 21.22 -3.48
CA LEU A 121 30.59 19.89 -2.98
C LEU A 121 32.11 19.69 -2.95
N THR A 122 32.81 20.09 -4.01
CA THR A 122 34.29 20.00 -4.05
C THR A 122 34.93 20.87 -2.96
N SER A 123 34.41 22.07 -2.70
CA SER A 123 34.91 22.92 -1.62
C SER A 123 34.69 22.31 -0.23
N MET A 124 33.55 21.65 0.00
CA MET A 124 33.27 20.93 1.24
C MET A 124 34.21 19.74 1.42
N LEU A 125 34.46 18.96 0.37
CA LEU A 125 35.36 17.81 0.42
C LEU A 125 36.83 18.22 0.65
N ILE A 126 37.31 19.28 -0.02
CA ILE A 126 38.69 19.76 0.11
C ILE A 126 38.93 20.41 1.49
N GLY A 127 37.93 21.10 2.05
CA GLY A 127 38.03 21.76 3.35
C GLY A 127 38.25 20.79 4.54
N LEU A 128 38.09 19.48 4.33
CA LEU A 128 38.12 18.46 5.36
C LEU A 128 39.42 17.63 5.40
N ASN A 129 40.42 17.98 4.58
CA ASN A 129 41.65 17.20 4.36
C ASN A 129 42.49 16.88 5.63
N ASN A 130 42.17 17.45 6.79
CA ASN A 130 42.99 17.36 8.01
C ASN A 130 42.23 16.93 9.29
N GLN A 131 41.02 16.38 9.20
CA GLN A 131 40.30 15.87 10.39
C GLN A 131 39.77 14.45 10.14
N GLU A 132 40.03 13.52 11.07
CA GLU A 132 39.48 12.16 11.09
C GLU A 132 37.97 12.17 11.43
N ILE A 133 37.18 12.90 10.65
CA ILE A 133 35.74 13.06 10.84
C ILE A 133 35.02 12.45 9.64
N LEU A 134 34.07 11.56 9.92
CA LEU A 134 33.19 10.98 8.91
C LEU A 134 32.24 12.06 8.38
N LEU A 135 32.36 12.41 7.10
CA LEU A 135 31.50 13.38 6.43
C LEU A 135 30.34 12.66 5.72
N LEU A 136 29.11 13.04 6.10
CA LEU A 136 27.88 12.58 5.45
C LEU A 136 27.21 13.76 4.73
N ILE A 137 27.04 13.69 3.41
CA ILE A 137 26.36 14.72 2.60
C ILE A 137 25.08 14.11 2.00
N PRO A 138 23.90 14.37 2.57
CA PRO A 138 22.64 13.87 2.02
C PRO A 138 22.18 14.72 0.82
N ILE A 139 21.96 14.09 -0.34
CA ILE A 139 21.37 14.71 -1.53
C ILE A 139 19.87 14.38 -1.57
N VAL A 140 19.02 15.37 -1.28
CA VAL A 140 17.55 15.21 -1.19
C VAL A 140 16.84 15.99 -2.30
N GLY A 141 15.71 15.45 -2.79
CA GLY A 141 14.91 16.07 -3.84
C GLY A 141 13.85 15.11 -4.40
N ILE A 142 12.93 15.61 -5.21
CA ILE A 142 11.93 14.78 -5.89
C ILE A 142 12.57 13.83 -6.93
N GLY A 143 11.82 12.82 -7.39
CA GLY A 143 12.27 11.91 -8.44
C GLY A 143 12.53 12.65 -9.77
N GLY A 144 13.50 12.17 -10.56
CA GLY A 144 13.83 12.77 -11.86
C GLY A 144 14.71 14.03 -11.80
N LEU A 145 15.05 14.52 -10.60
CA LEU A 145 15.84 15.74 -10.42
C LEU A 145 17.35 15.56 -10.65
N GLY A 146 17.79 14.44 -11.21
CA GLY A 146 19.20 14.16 -11.50
C GLY A 146 20.14 14.08 -10.28
N LYS A 147 19.64 13.65 -9.12
CA LYS A 147 20.44 13.54 -7.88
C LYS A 147 21.64 12.59 -7.97
N MET A 148 21.52 11.55 -8.80
CA MET A 148 22.58 10.54 -8.99
C MET A 148 23.71 11.04 -9.90
N ILE A 149 23.50 12.17 -10.59
CA ILE A 149 24.46 12.78 -11.53
C ILE A 149 25.32 13.85 -10.84
N LEU A 150 24.90 14.33 -9.66
CA LEU A 150 25.60 15.34 -8.90
C LEU A 150 26.78 14.74 -8.12
#